data_AF-A0A8T5MWF0-F1
#
_entry.id   AF-A0A8T5MWF0-F1
#
_cell.length_a   1.000
_cell.length_b   1.000
_cell.length_c   1.000
_cell.angle_alpha   90.00
_cell.angle_beta   90.00
_cell.angle_gamma   90.00
#
_symmetry.space_group_name_H-M   'P 1'
#
loop_
_entity.id
_entity.type
_entity.pdbx_description
1 polymer ?
#
loop_
_entity_poly.entity_id
_entity_poly.type
_entity_poly.pdbx_seq_one_letter_code
_entity_poly.pdbx_strand_id
1 'polypeptide(L)' 'MEREFMKPGKNNREDRLNFVRFWANYVKTHSDQDWSEQQNIVIDSQMDNVILKRG' A
#
# COMPACT_ATOMS: atom_id res chain seq x y z
N MET A 1 -0.65 -16.94 4.12
CA MET A 1 -1.33 -15.96 3.26
C MET A 1 -0.65 -16.03 1.91
N GLU A 2 -1.36 -16.48 0.88
CA GLU A 2 -0.84 -16.55 -0.49
C GLU A 2 -0.59 -15.10 -0.95
N ARG A 3 0.62 -14.76 -1.40
CA ARG A 3 0.92 -13.39 -1.84
C ARG A 3 0.33 -13.21 -3.24
N GLU A 4 -0.74 -12.44 -3.34
CA GLU A 4 -1.34 -12.10 -4.61
C GLU A 4 -0.51 -10.98 -5.26
N PHE A 5 0.09 -11.26 -6.42
CA PHE A 5 0.91 -10.30 -7.15
C PHE A 5 0.15 -9.73 -8.34
N MET A 6 0.24 -8.41 -8.53
CA MET A 6 -0.27 -7.75 -9.72
C MET A 6 0.39 -8.34 -10.98
N LYS A 7 -0.43 -8.69 -11.97
CA LYS A 7 0.07 -9.08 -13.29
C LYS A 7 0.42 -7.82 -14.09
N PRO A 8 1.67 -7.62 -14.52
CA PRO A 8 2.03 -6.50 -15.37
C PRO A 8 1.30 -6.58 -16.72
N GLY A 9 1.00 -5.42 -17.28
CA GLY A 9 0.45 -5.24 -18.62
C GLY A 9 1.54 -5.32 -19.71
N LYS A 10 1.12 -5.30 -20.97
CA LYS A 10 2.05 -5.30 -22.11
C LYS A 10 2.52 -3.90 -22.51
N ASN A 11 1.92 -2.87 -21.93
CA ASN A 11 2.21 -1.46 -22.21
C ASN A 11 1.77 -0.58 -21.02
N ASN A 12 2.24 0.67 -21.01
CA ASN A 12 1.96 1.64 -19.95
C ASN A 12 0.46 1.82 -19.63
N ARG A 13 -0.43 1.68 -20.62
CA ARG A 13 -1.87 1.82 -20.41
C ARG A 13 -2.42 0.60 -19.68
N GLU A 14 -2.03 -0.59 -20.09
CA GLU A 14 -2.41 -1.85 -19.44
C GLU A 14 -1.81 -1.96 -18.05
N ASP A 15 -0.57 -1.54 -17.83
CA ASP A 15 0.06 -1.51 -16.50
C ASP A 15 -0.74 -0.66 -15.51
N ARG A 16 -1.09 0.57 -15.90
CA ARG A 16 -1.90 1.45 -15.05
C ARG A 16 -3.28 0.85 -14.76
N LEU A 17 -3.91 0.22 -15.75
CA LEU A 17 -5.21 -0.41 -15.56
C LEU A 17 -5.13 -1.64 -14.66
N ASN A 18 -4.11 -2.47 -14.82
CA ASN A 18 -3.89 -3.65 -13.99
C ASN A 18 -3.56 -3.26 -12.55
N PHE A 19 -2.79 -2.19 -12.36
CA PHE A 19 -2.51 -1.61 -11.05
C PHE A 19 -3.78 -1.14 -10.35
N VAL A 20 -4.60 -0.32 -11.03
CA VAL A 20 -5.85 0.18 -10.44
C VAL A 20 -6.81 -0.98 -10.12
N ARG A 21 -6.93 -1.98 -10.99
CA ARG A 21 -7.78 -3.16 -10.75
C ARG A 21 -7.31 -4.00 -9.58
N PHE A 22 -6.00 -4.25 -9.51
CA PHE A 22 -5.40 -5.00 -8.41
C PHE A 22 -5.67 -4.29 -7.08
N TRP A 23 -5.38 -2.99 -6.99
CA TRP A 23 -5.61 -2.22 -5.76
C TRP A 23 -7.08 -2.09 -5.39
N ALA A 24 -7.97 -1.86 -6.36
CA ALA A 24 -9.40 -1.82 -6.11
C ALA A 24 -9.92 -3.15 -5.55
N ASN A 25 -9.42 -4.28 -6.05
CA ASN A 25 -9.77 -5.59 -5.51
C ASN A 25 -9.16 -5.80 -4.12
N TYR A 26 -7.89 -5.48 -3.93
CA TYR A 26 -7.18 -5.65 -2.67
C TYR A 26 -7.89 -4.92 -1.53
N VAL A 27 -8.26 -3.65 -1.73
CA VAL A 27 -9.02 -2.85 -0.74
C VAL A 27 -10.41 -3.44 -0.46
N LYS A 28 -11.05 -4.08 -1.45
CA LYS A 28 -12.38 -4.68 -1.28
C LYS A 28 -12.37 -6.02 -0.54
N THR A 29 -11.25 -6.74 -0.57
CA THR A 29 -11.17 -8.12 -0.05
C THR A 29 -10.32 -8.26 1.22
N HIS A 30 -9.56 -7.23 1.59
CA HIS A 30 -8.73 -7.20 2.79
C HIS A 30 -9.33 -6.24 3.82
N SER A 31 -9.06 -6.48 5.10
CA SER A 31 -9.57 -5.61 6.15
C SER A 31 -8.87 -4.25 6.13
N ASP A 32 -9.51 -3.24 6.74
CA ASP A 32 -8.91 -1.92 6.84
C ASP A 32 -7.60 -1.94 7.64
N GLN A 33 -7.48 -2.86 8.60
CA GLN A 33 -6.26 -3.09 9.35
C GLN A 33 -5.13 -3.60 8.44
N ASP A 34 -5.41 -4.53 7.53
CA ASP A 34 -4.38 -5.15 6.69
C ASP A 34 -3.78 -4.19 5.66
N TRP A 35 -4.58 -3.28 5.07
CA TRP A 35 -4.04 -2.31 4.10
C TRP A 35 -3.43 -1.07 4.76
N SER A 36 -3.86 -0.72 5.99
CA SER A 36 -3.33 0.44 6.72
C SER A 36 -2.03 0.17 7.47
N GLU A 37 -1.69 -1.10 7.71
CA GLU A 37 -0.48 -1.51 8.45
C GLU A 37 0.82 -0.91 7.88
N GLN A 38 0.96 -0.87 6.55
CA GLN A 38 2.15 -0.26 5.92
C GLN A 38 2.18 1.27 6.04
N GLN A 39 1.01 1.92 6.09
CA GLN A 39 0.94 3.37 6.27
C GLN A 39 1.30 3.77 7.70
N ASN A 40 0.90 2.98 8.70
CA ASN A 40 1.29 3.23 10.10
C ASN A 40 2.81 3.26 10.25
N ILE A 41 3.55 2.32 9.65
CA ILE A 41 5.03 2.31 9.71
C ILE A 41 5.63 3.61 9.17
N VAL A 42 5.11 4.14 8.05
CA VAL A 42 5.60 5.39 7.47
C VAL A 42 5.24 6.58 8.35
N ILE A 43 3.98 6.66 8.82
CA ILE A 43 3.51 7.76 9.67
C ILE A 43 4.24 7.78 11.01
N ASP A 44 4.34 6.64 11.68
CA ASP A 44 5.02 6.47 12.95
C ASP A 44 6.52 6.85 12.82
N SER A 45 7.16 6.45 11.72
CA SER A 45 8.56 6.83 11.44
C SER A 45 8.75 8.35 11.28
N GLN A 46 7.73 9.08 10.84
CA GLN A 46 7.78 10.55 10.74
C GLN A 46 7.45 11.21 12.09
N MET A 47 6.59 10.60 12.92
CA MET A 47 6.25 11.13 14.26
C MET A 47 7.40 10.97 15.26
N ASP A 48 8.11 9.84 15.24
CA ASP A 48 9.28 9.61 16.12
C ASP A 48 10.40 10.63 15.89
N ASN A 49 10.61 11.04 14.63
CA ASN A 49 11.57 12.09 14.28
C ASN A 49 11.19 13.47 14.80
N VAL A 50 9.88 13.75 14.96
CA VAL A 50 9.40 15.04 15.50
C VAL A 50 9.54 15.08 17.02
N ILE A 51 9.36 13.95 17.70
CA ILE A 51 9.52 13.84 19.17
C ILE A 51 11.00 13.92 19.56
N LEU A 52 11.90 13.25 18.83
CA LEU A 52 13.34 13.25 19.11
C LEU A 52 14.03 14.61 18.87
N LYS A 53 13.47 15.50 18.05
CA LYS A 53 14.03 16.84 17.76
C LYS A 53 13.63 17.92 18.77
N ARG A 54 12.78 17.60 19.74
CA ARG A 54 12.31 18.54 20.77
C ARG A 54 12.90 18.28 22.16
N GLY A 55 13.83 17.33 22.29
CA GLY A 55 14.61 17.05 23.50
C GLY A 55 15.94 17.78 23.52
#